data_AF-A0A645IQ99-F1
#
_entry.id   AF-A0A645IQ99-F1
#
_cell.length_a   1.000
_cell.length_b   1.000
_cell.length_c   1.000
_cell.angle_alpha   90.00
_cell.angle_beta   90.00
_cell.angle_gamma   90.00
#
_symmetry.space_group_name_H-M   'P 1'
#
loop_
_entity.id
_entity.type
_entity.pdbx_description
1 polymer ?
#
loop_
_entity_poly.entity_id
_entity_poly.type
_entity_poly.pdbx_seq_one_letter_code
_entity_poly.pdbx_strand_id
1 'polypeptide(L)' 'MDVAESEEPIPADDPVMEIANYDNVIITPHIAGWTRECQQRLADMTTDNVILALQGTVPNNLVNIDAVENWKKKTNC' A
#
# COMPACT_ATOMS: atom_id res chain seq x y z
N MET A 1 9.69 -4.49 -14.01
CA MET A 1 8.60 -3.61 -13.56
C MET A 1 7.71 -4.41 -12.62
N ASP A 2 7.33 -3.84 -11.49
CA ASP A 2 6.47 -4.52 -10.49
C ASP A 2 5.01 -4.04 -10.52
N VAL A 3 4.76 -2.82 -11.00
CA VAL A 3 3.43 -2.17 -10.98
C VAL A 3 3.02 -1.86 -12.41
N ALA A 4 1.73 -1.97 -12.74
CA ALA A 4 1.19 -1.59 -14.04
C ALA A 4 0.32 -0.31 -13.95
N GLU A 5 0.31 0.47 -15.03
CA GLU A 5 -0.63 1.60 -15.15
C GLU A 5 -2.05 1.15 -15.50
N SER A 6 -2.17 0.05 -16.27
CA SER A 6 -3.43 -0.60 -16.59
C SER A 6 -3.95 -1.40 -15.40
N GLU A 7 -5.06 -2.11 -15.60
CA GLU A 7 -5.64 -2.96 -14.55
C GLU A 7 -4.63 -4.01 -14.06
N GLU A 8 -4.69 -4.31 -12.76
CA GLU A 8 -3.97 -5.42 -12.16
C GLU A 8 -4.96 -6.54 -11.79
N PRO A 9 -4.73 -7.80 -12.24
CA PRO A 9 -3.58 -8.28 -13.01
C PRO A 9 -3.54 -7.76 -14.44
N ILE A 10 -2.33 -7.61 -14.99
CA ILE A 10 -2.12 -7.12 -16.36
C ILE A 10 -2.89 -8.01 -17.35
N PRO A 11 -3.80 -7.44 -18.17
CA PRO A 11 -4.54 -8.21 -19.18
C PRO A 11 -3.60 -8.92 -20.15
N ALA A 12 -3.99 -10.12 -20.60
CA ALA A 12 -3.15 -10.93 -21.48
C ALA A 12 -2.92 -10.28 -22.86
N ASP A 13 -3.82 -9.39 -23.29
CA ASP A 13 -3.76 -8.62 -24.52
C ASP A 13 -3.15 -7.20 -24.35
N ASP A 14 -2.63 -6.88 -23.16
CA ASP A 14 -1.94 -5.62 -22.91
C ASP A 14 -0.55 -5.59 -23.59
N PRO A 15 -0.13 -4.49 -24.24
CA PRO A 15 1.21 -4.34 -24.83
C PRO A 15 2.37 -4.64 -23.85
N VAL A 16 2.18 -4.43 -22.55
CA VAL A 16 3.15 -4.77 -21.51
C VAL A 16 3.44 -6.28 -21.48
N MET A 17 2.42 -7.11 -21.74
CA MET A 17 2.59 -8.57 -21.83
C MET A 17 3.29 -9.00 -23.12
N GLU A 18 3.18 -8.23 -24.20
CA GLU A 18 3.95 -8.48 -25.43
C GLU A 18 5.45 -8.30 -25.19
N ILE A 19 5.85 -7.19 -24.55
CA ILE A 19 7.27 -6.89 -24.25
C ILE A 19 7.85 -7.76 -23.13
N ALA A 20 7.00 -8.42 -22.33
CA ALA A 20 7.43 -9.34 -21.28
C ALA A 20 8.25 -10.53 -21.83
N ASN A 21 8.13 -10.82 -23.12
CA ASN A 21 8.85 -11.90 -23.80
C ASN A 21 10.26 -11.50 -24.26
N TYR A 22 10.69 -10.25 -24.06
CA TYR A 22 12.05 -9.83 -24.40
C TYR A 22 13.03 -10.16 -23.27
N ASP A 23 14.21 -10.67 -23.65
CA ASP A 23 15.25 -11.12 -22.69
C ASP A 23 15.78 -10.00 -21.77
N ASN A 24 15.60 -8.74 -22.15
CA ASN A 24 16.02 -7.56 -21.39
C ASN A 24 14.89 -6.97 -20.53
N VAL A 25 13.75 -7.64 -20.41
CA VAL A 25 12.59 -7.19 -19.64
C VAL A 25 12.27 -8.21 -18.55
N ILE A 26 12.12 -7.72 -17.32
CA ILE A 26 11.64 -8.51 -16.17
C ILE A 26 10.37 -7.85 -15.66
N ILE A 27 9.30 -8.63 -15.49
CA ILE A 27 8.03 -8.18 -14.92
C ILE A 27 7.71 -9.06 -13.70
N THR A 28 7.24 -8.44 -12.63
CA THR A 28 6.77 -9.10 -11.40
C THR A 28 5.34 -8.68 -11.10
N PRO A 29 4.48 -9.57 -10.56
CA PRO A 29 3.04 -9.31 -10.40
C PRO A 29 2.72 -8.50 -9.13
N HIS A 30 3.26 -7.28 -8.99
CA HIS A 30 3.07 -6.39 -7.83
C HIS A 30 3.43 -7.05 -6.48
N ILE A 31 4.63 -7.62 -6.41
CA ILE A 31 5.11 -8.39 -5.25
C ILE A 31 6.38 -7.83 -4.63
N ALA A 32 6.82 -6.62 -4.96
CA ALA A 32 8.03 -6.03 -4.36
C ALA A 32 7.97 -5.98 -2.81
N GLY A 33 6.77 -5.83 -2.25
CA GLY A 33 6.52 -5.82 -0.80
C GLY A 33 6.09 -7.16 -0.19
N TRP A 34 6.07 -8.27 -0.95
CA TRP A 34 5.37 -9.50 -0.53
C TRP A 34 6.25 -10.52 0.23
N THR A 35 7.17 -10.05 1.08
CA THR A 35 7.92 -10.95 1.99
C THR A 35 7.17 -11.17 3.30
N ARG A 36 7.44 -12.27 4.00
CA ARG A 36 6.81 -12.57 5.31
C ARG A 36 7.14 -11.48 6.33
N GLU A 37 8.37 -11.00 6.32
CA GLU A 37 8.85 -9.96 7.22
C GLU A 37 8.21 -8.60 6.92
N CYS A 38 7.95 -8.29 5.64
CA CYS A 38 7.24 -7.09 5.25
C CYS A 38 5.77 -7.15 5.68
N GLN A 39 5.09 -8.28 5.44
CA GLN A 39 3.71 -8.49 5.85
C GLN A 39 3.53 -8.37 7.37
N GLN A 40 4.43 -8.95 8.17
CA GLN A 40 4.38 -8.82 9.63
C GLN A 40 4.52 -7.34 10.06
N ARG A 41 5.53 -6.63 9.54
CA ARG A 41 5.73 -5.20 9.89
C ARG A 41 4.56 -4.33 9.45
N LEU A 42 3.96 -4.61 8.30
CA LEU A 42 2.78 -3.90 7.82
C LEU A 42 1.59 -4.11 8.77
N ALA A 43 1.35 -5.35 9.20
CA ALA A 43 0.29 -5.67 10.14
C ALA A 43 0.50 -4.94 11.48
N ASP A 44 1.70 -5.05 12.07
CA ASP A 44 2.04 -4.39 13.33
C ASP A 44 1.82 -2.87 13.25
N MET A 45 2.39 -2.23 12.21
CA MET A 45 2.27 -0.78 11.99
C MET A 45 0.83 -0.34 11.76
N THR A 46 0.04 -1.12 11.02
CA THR A 46 -1.37 -0.82 10.75
C THR A 46 -2.17 -0.88 12.04
N THR A 47 -1.99 -1.94 12.84
CA THR A 47 -2.67 -2.10 14.12
C THR A 47 -2.30 -0.97 15.09
N ASP A 48 -1.01 -0.65 15.24
CA ASP A 48 -0.53 0.42 16.12
C ASP A 48 -1.12 1.78 15.72
N ASN A 49 -1.11 2.12 14.42
CA ASN A 49 -1.65 3.38 13.94
C ASN A 49 -3.16 3.49 14.19
N VAL A 50 -3.93 2.40 14.03
CA VAL A 50 -5.36 2.38 14.34
C VAL A 50 -5.62 2.58 15.83
N ILE A 51 -4.84 1.93 16.70
CA ILE A 51 -4.96 2.08 18.16
C ILE A 51 -4.69 3.53 18.56
N LEU A 52 -3.58 4.12 18.08
CA LEU A 52 -3.24 5.52 18.36
C LEU A 52 -4.35 6.48 17.92
N ALA A 53 -4.89 6.27 16.71
CA ALA A 53 -6.00 7.05 16.18
C ALA A 53 -7.24 7.01 17.09
N LEU A 54 -7.63 5.83 17.54
CA LEU A 54 -8.79 5.64 18.43
C LEU A 54 -8.57 6.21 19.83
N GLN A 55 -7.32 6.40 20.24
CA GLN A 55 -6.93 7.07 21.49
C GLN A 55 -6.79 8.60 21.33
N GLY A 56 -7.11 9.16 20.16
CA GLY A 56 -6.93 10.59 19.86
C GLY A 56 -5.47 11.03 19.67
N THR A 57 -4.55 10.07 19.57
CA THR A 57 -3.13 10.31 19.32
C THR A 57 -2.84 10.30 17.82
N VAL A 58 -1.98 11.21 17.36
CA VAL A 58 -1.61 11.28 15.94
C VAL A 58 -0.63 10.15 15.60
N PRO A 59 -0.94 9.26 14.64
CA PRO A 59 -0.05 8.17 14.25
C PRO A 59 1.19 8.66 13.50
N ASN A 60 2.28 7.90 13.57
CA ASN A 60 3.59 8.30 13.04
C ASN A 60 3.64 8.46 11.51
N ASN A 61 2.84 7.67 10.77
CA ASN A 61 2.86 7.63 9.30
C ASN A 61 1.62 8.28 8.67
N LEU A 62 1.00 9.24 9.35
CA LEU A 62 -0.19 9.92 8.86
C LEU A 62 0.16 10.84 7.67
N VAL A 63 -0.53 10.65 6.54
CA VAL A 63 -0.29 11.42 5.31
C VAL A 63 -1.19 12.66 5.24
N ASN A 64 -2.49 12.50 5.51
CA ASN A 64 -3.49 13.56 5.47
C ASN A 64 -3.63 14.25 6.85
N ILE A 65 -2.63 15.05 7.22
CA ILE A 65 -2.58 15.74 8.51
C ILE A 65 -3.79 16.67 8.75
N ASP A 66 -4.38 17.21 7.70
CA ASP A 66 -5.57 18.05 7.72
C ASP A 66 -6.83 17.29 8.19
N ALA A 67 -6.85 15.96 8.06
CA ALA A 67 -7.95 15.14 8.58
C ALA A 67 -7.96 15.00 10.11
N VAL A 68 -6.86 15.39 10.81
CA VAL A 68 -6.72 15.22 12.26
C VAL A 68 -7.73 16.03 13.06
N GLU A 69 -8.20 17.16 12.55
CA GLU A 69 -9.24 17.90 13.26
C GLU A 69 -10.59 17.17 13.19
N ASN A 70 -10.91 16.62 12.00
CA ASN A 70 -12.20 16.01 11.72
C ASN A 70 -12.40 14.67 12.44
N TRP A 71 -11.37 13.84 12.53
CA TRP A 71 -11.51 12.53 13.16
C TRP A 71 -11.51 12.58 14.70
N LYS A 72 -10.89 13.60 15.34
CA LYS A 72 -10.87 13.77 16.81
C LYS A 72 -12.27 14.11 17.30
N LYS A 73 -12.95 15.02 16.58
CA LYS A 73 -14.37 15.31 16.77
C LYS A 73 -15.26 14.07 16.73
N LYS A 74 -14.92 13.06 15.92
CA LYS A 74 -15.71 11.81 15.75
C LYS A 74 -15.36 10.72 16.78
N THR A 75 -14.12 10.69 17.25
CA THR A 75 -13.62 9.68 18.21
C THR A 75 -13.84 10.08 19.66
N ASN A 76 -14.46 11.24 19.91
CA ASN A 76 -14.77 11.77 21.24
C ASN A 76 -13.52 11.91 22.13
N CYS A 77 -12.37 12.12 21.48
CA CYS A 77 -11.05 12.34 22.05
C CYS A 77 -10.56 13.75 21.72
#